data_AF-A0A1I9YVJ4-F1
#
_entry.id   AF-A0A1I9YVJ4-F1
#
_cell.length_a   1.000
_cell.length_b   1.000
_cell.length_c   1.000
_cell.angle_alpha   90.00
_cell.angle_beta   90.00
_cell.angle_gamma   90.00
#
_symmetry.space_group_name_H-M   'P 1'
#
loop_
_entity.id
_entity.type
_entity.pdbx_description
1 polymer ?
#
loop_
_entity_poly.entity_id
_entity_poly.type
_entity_poly.pdbx_seq_one_letter_code
_entity_poly.pdbx_strand_id
1 'polypeptide(L)'
;MADTLTEKVTAAEAAAPRRARAQRRLDPDVKRQRLSPLDGDSDGVSITFDGSDSYVVRFDYNPDLISQIRKIPGAQFDGADAWRVPVGQYDALAEVAVSMRKEYLLDSASHDRIAALADQAARGRQATPDATPLLSDFHPRGEPLLGEIIAVNDRYAAQFTGLGKRDGVAFVTLHRLADLSDAVLKGDKVSIAYDQKGRAKVEQRLTAEERLDASLGTSVDGVKVTEEAGQYKIEFDYSPALNDRIARIDGAEFKRDEKVWTADVNLKSFVARAVNEMRAEVVADRADRDQIMEVAAERIDSPKAYDAFTGDGHSYSGRVLAMNDRYVLQHSGKDHVTLHRARSFEELPAAGQNARISYKQGKAQLTEQSRDRERNQRIAR
;
A
#
# COMPACT_ATOMS: atom_id res chain seq x y z
N MET A 1 13.00 27.91 -83.93
CA MET A 1 13.88 29.08 -84.14
C MET A 1 13.79 29.92 -82.88
N ALA A 2 14.94 30.16 -82.24
CA ALA A 2 15.10 30.81 -80.92
C ALA A 2 14.42 30.04 -79.76
N ASP A 3 14.97 29.92 -78.55
CA ASP A 3 16.03 30.67 -77.91
C ASP A 3 16.76 29.78 -76.87
N THR A 4 18.06 29.96 -76.77
CA THR A 4 18.98 29.22 -75.88
C THR A 4 19.47 30.18 -74.82
N LEU A 5 19.12 29.97 -73.55
CA LEU A 5 19.76 30.64 -72.42
C LEU A 5 20.35 29.62 -71.45
N THR A 6 21.67 29.53 -71.56
CA THR A 6 22.62 28.74 -70.79
C THR A 6 22.95 29.53 -69.52
N GLU A 7 22.48 29.08 -68.36
CA GLU A 7 22.87 29.67 -67.07
C GLU A 7 24.01 28.86 -66.45
N LYS A 8 25.18 29.50 -66.36
CA LYS A 8 26.41 28.99 -65.76
C LYS A 8 26.27 28.98 -64.23
N VAL A 9 26.25 27.80 -63.62
CA VAL A 9 26.50 27.65 -62.19
C VAL A 9 27.97 27.33 -61.98
N THR A 10 28.72 28.32 -61.49
CA THR A 10 30.11 28.21 -61.09
C THR A 10 30.23 27.39 -59.81
N ALA A 11 31.00 26.31 -59.89
CA ALA A 11 31.56 25.62 -58.74
C ALA A 11 32.86 26.33 -58.30
N ALA A 12 32.86 26.91 -57.10
CA ALA A 12 34.02 27.03 -56.20
C ALA A 12 33.65 27.84 -54.94
N GLU A 13 34.22 27.43 -53.82
CA GLU A 13 34.39 28.19 -52.57
C GLU A 13 33.17 28.44 -51.67
N ALA A 14 32.95 27.51 -50.74
CA ALA A 14 33.00 27.85 -49.31
C ALA A 14 33.22 26.57 -48.48
N ALA A 15 34.49 26.16 -48.38
CA ALA A 15 34.94 25.25 -47.34
C ALA A 15 34.81 25.95 -45.98
N ALA A 16 33.72 25.67 -45.26
CA ALA A 16 33.57 26.06 -43.86
C ALA A 16 34.26 25.03 -42.95
N PRO A 17 35.07 25.47 -41.97
CA PRO A 17 36.02 24.61 -41.28
C PRO A 17 35.34 23.70 -40.25
N ARG A 18 35.68 22.41 -40.31
CA ARG A 18 35.69 21.49 -39.16
C ARG A 18 36.65 22.04 -38.08
N ARG A 19 36.22 23.03 -37.31
CA ARG A 19 36.91 23.50 -36.10
C ARG A 19 36.02 23.27 -34.90
N ALA A 20 36.46 22.30 -34.10
CA ALA A 20 36.27 22.19 -32.65
C ALA A 20 34.90 22.62 -32.13
N ARG A 21 34.02 21.62 -31.96
CA ARG A 21 33.05 21.61 -30.86
C ARG A 21 33.88 21.60 -29.57
N ALA A 22 34.39 22.76 -29.17
CA ALA A 22 35.03 22.96 -27.89
C ALA A 22 33.98 22.56 -26.84
N GLN A 23 34.25 21.45 -26.14
CA GLN A 23 33.55 21.13 -24.91
C GLN A 23 33.51 22.41 -24.09
N ARG A 24 32.31 22.98 -23.91
CA ARG A 24 32.07 24.08 -22.98
C ARG A 24 32.59 23.56 -21.63
N ARG A 25 33.83 23.91 -21.29
CA ARG A 25 34.40 23.63 -19.98
C ARG A 25 33.53 24.43 -19.01
N LEU A 26 32.62 23.74 -18.35
CA LEU A 26 31.87 24.27 -17.21
C LEU A 26 32.88 24.89 -16.25
N ASP A 27 32.57 26.12 -15.83
CA ASP A 27 33.40 26.91 -14.94
C ASP A 27 33.73 26.09 -13.67
N PRO A 28 35.01 25.84 -13.35
CA PRO A 28 35.39 25.03 -12.18
C PRO A 28 34.86 25.57 -10.85
N ASP A 29 34.50 26.86 -10.76
CA ASP A 29 33.90 27.43 -9.56
C ASP A 29 32.41 27.06 -9.39
N VAL A 30 31.68 26.80 -10.47
CA VAL A 30 30.32 26.23 -10.42
C VAL A 30 30.36 24.77 -9.94
N LYS A 31 31.45 24.05 -10.21
CA LYS A 31 31.67 22.69 -9.67
C LYS A 31 32.00 22.69 -8.17
N ARG A 32 32.65 23.73 -7.65
CA ARG A 32 33.04 23.82 -6.22
C ARG A 32 31.96 24.39 -5.31
N GLN A 33 31.06 25.24 -5.81
CA GLN A 33 29.93 25.78 -5.03
C GLN A 33 28.70 24.85 -4.99
N ARG A 34 28.66 23.80 -5.82
CA ARG A 34 27.64 22.75 -5.80
C ARG A 34 28.03 21.54 -4.94
N LEU A 35 28.89 21.74 -3.92
CA LEU A 35 28.97 20.82 -2.78
C LEU A 35 27.59 20.85 -2.11
N SER A 36 26.80 19.87 -2.53
CA SER A 36 25.38 19.69 -2.35
C SER A 36 24.92 19.69 -0.89
N PRO A 37 23.81 20.29 -0.40
CA PRO A 37 23.13 19.69 0.77
C PRO A 37 22.63 18.26 0.49
N LEU A 38 22.75 17.80 -0.77
CA LEU A 38 22.44 16.46 -1.23
C LEU A 38 23.59 15.46 -1.07
N ASP A 39 24.85 15.92 -1.04
CA ASP A 39 26.01 15.03 -1.00
C ASP A 39 26.05 14.26 0.32
N GLY A 40 26.35 12.97 0.23
CA GLY A 40 26.44 12.07 1.37
C GLY A 40 25.36 11.00 1.36
N ASP A 41 25.38 10.22 2.44
CA ASP A 41 24.39 9.19 2.72
C ASP A 41 23.35 9.75 3.68
N SER A 42 22.11 9.84 3.21
CA SER A 42 20.97 10.31 4.02
C SER A 42 19.77 9.45 3.64
N ASP A 43 19.14 8.89 4.66
CA ASP A 43 17.87 8.16 4.53
C ASP A 43 17.93 7.07 3.46
N GLY A 44 19.02 6.30 3.43
CA GLY A 44 19.22 5.16 2.51
C GLY A 44 19.46 5.53 1.04
N VAL A 45 19.58 6.81 0.73
CA VAL A 45 19.93 7.29 -0.62
C VAL A 45 21.26 8.03 -0.54
N SER A 46 22.31 7.37 -1.02
CA SER A 46 23.65 7.93 -1.09
C SER A 46 23.87 8.63 -2.43
N ILE A 47 24.25 9.91 -2.39
CA ILE A 47 24.57 10.71 -3.57
C ILE A 47 26.00 11.21 -3.42
N THR A 48 26.86 10.89 -4.39
CA THR A 48 28.25 11.33 -4.39
C THR A 48 28.63 11.86 -5.76
N PHE A 49 29.31 13.00 -5.82
CA PHE A 49 29.88 13.51 -7.07
C PHE A 49 31.14 12.71 -7.42
N ASP A 50 31.23 12.18 -8.65
CA ASP A 50 32.36 11.34 -9.06
C ASP A 50 33.67 12.11 -9.38
N GLY A 51 33.65 13.43 -9.25
CA GLY A 51 34.79 14.31 -9.54
C GLY A 51 34.94 14.70 -11.02
N SER A 52 34.10 14.17 -11.90
CA SER A 52 34.17 14.38 -13.35
C SER A 52 32.96 15.16 -13.86
N ASP A 53 31.93 14.46 -14.34
CA ASP A 53 30.74 15.02 -14.97
C ASP A 53 29.43 14.33 -14.56
N SER A 54 29.45 13.45 -13.55
CA SER A 54 28.25 12.77 -13.07
C SER A 54 28.15 12.67 -11.54
N TYR A 55 26.91 12.58 -11.06
CA TYR A 55 26.58 12.15 -9.71
C TYR A 55 26.31 10.65 -9.72
N VAL A 56 26.83 9.96 -8.71
CA VAL A 56 26.61 8.54 -8.44
C VAL A 56 25.59 8.43 -7.33
N VAL A 57 24.46 7.79 -7.62
CA VAL A 57 23.33 7.61 -6.71
C VAL A 57 23.20 6.12 -6.39
N ARG A 58 23.22 5.76 -5.10
CA ARG A 58 23.06 4.38 -4.61
C ARG A 58 21.92 4.29 -3.62
N PHE A 59 21.18 3.20 -3.70
CA PHE A 59 20.08 2.82 -2.81
C PHE A 59 19.79 1.33 -3.04
N ASP A 60 19.21 0.66 -2.04
CA ASP A 60 18.79 -0.74 -2.17
C ASP A 60 17.72 -0.91 -3.25
N TYR A 61 17.62 -2.11 -3.84
CA TYR A 61 16.66 -2.33 -4.92
C TYR A 61 15.23 -2.03 -4.46
N ASN A 62 14.65 -0.98 -5.02
CA ASN A 62 13.29 -0.55 -4.80
C ASN A 62 12.72 -0.06 -6.14
N PRO A 63 11.68 -0.71 -6.70
CA PRO A 63 11.13 -0.39 -8.02
C PRO A 63 10.56 1.03 -8.11
N ASP A 64 10.07 1.60 -7.00
CA ASP A 64 9.55 2.96 -6.94
C ASP A 64 10.70 3.98 -7.02
N LEU A 65 11.80 3.74 -6.30
CA LEU A 65 13.02 4.56 -6.41
C LEU A 65 13.64 4.49 -7.80
N ILE A 66 13.69 3.29 -8.40
CA ILE A 66 14.14 3.09 -9.80
C ILE A 66 13.25 3.89 -10.77
N SER A 67 11.93 3.85 -10.56
CA SER A 67 10.98 4.58 -11.41
C SER A 67 11.13 6.10 -11.27
N GLN A 68 11.50 6.60 -10.09
CA GLN A 68 11.78 8.01 -9.86
C GLN A 68 13.08 8.46 -10.55
N ILE A 69 14.20 7.76 -10.35
CA ILE A 69 15.49 8.16 -10.92
C ILE A 69 15.52 8.07 -12.45
N ARG A 70 14.80 7.12 -13.05
CA ARG A 70 14.65 6.99 -14.51
C ARG A 70 13.96 8.19 -15.18
N LYS A 71 13.24 9.02 -14.41
CA LYS A 71 12.61 10.25 -14.94
C LYS A 71 13.64 11.34 -15.22
N ILE A 72 14.84 11.26 -14.65
CA ILE A 72 15.90 12.25 -14.86
C ILE A 72 16.55 12.03 -16.23
N PRO A 73 16.55 13.02 -17.14
CA PRO A 73 17.10 12.87 -18.48
C PRO A 73 18.59 12.49 -18.47
N GLY A 74 18.93 11.35 -19.07
CA GLY A 74 20.32 10.88 -19.14
C GLY A 74 20.81 10.13 -17.90
N ALA A 75 19.94 9.88 -16.91
CA ALA A 75 20.25 8.94 -15.84
C ALA A 75 20.41 7.52 -16.39
N GLN A 76 21.48 6.82 -16.00
CA GLN A 76 21.80 5.48 -16.47
C GLN A 76 22.27 4.59 -15.32
N PHE A 77 21.82 3.34 -15.29
CA PHE A 77 22.33 2.35 -14.35
C PHE A 77 23.71 1.86 -14.83
N ASP A 78 24.70 1.85 -13.94
CA ASP A 78 26.08 1.50 -14.28
C ASP A 78 26.36 -0.01 -14.28
N GLY A 79 25.40 -0.82 -13.83
CA GLY A 79 25.50 -2.27 -13.79
C GLY A 79 26.20 -2.83 -12.55
N ALA A 80 26.81 -1.99 -11.72
CA ALA A 80 27.50 -2.41 -10.50
C ALA A 80 26.59 -2.36 -9.28
N ASP A 81 25.85 -1.26 -9.13
CA ASP A 81 24.83 -1.01 -8.08
C ASP A 81 24.36 0.44 -8.07
N ALA A 82 24.81 1.29 -9.01
CA ALA A 82 24.61 2.71 -8.93
C ALA A 82 23.97 3.29 -10.19
N TRP A 83 23.33 4.42 -10.00
CA TRP A 83 22.82 5.26 -11.07
C TRP A 83 23.76 6.44 -11.28
N ARG A 84 24.14 6.68 -12.53
CA ARG A 84 24.90 7.85 -12.95
C ARG A 84 23.97 8.90 -13.51
N VAL A 85 24.02 10.10 -12.94
CA VAL A 85 23.20 11.24 -13.33
C VAL A 85 24.10 12.38 -13.80
N PRO A 86 23.95 12.89 -15.03
CA PRO A 86 24.82 13.97 -15.52
C PRO A 86 24.76 15.22 -14.63
N VAL A 87 25.90 15.88 -14.42
CA VAL A 87 25.99 17.09 -13.57
C VAL A 87 25.07 18.23 -14.03
N GLY A 88 24.74 18.27 -15.33
CA GLY A 88 23.77 19.20 -15.91
C GLY A 88 22.33 19.00 -15.45
N GLN A 89 22.00 17.85 -14.84
CA GLN A 89 20.68 17.49 -14.32
C GLN A 89 20.59 17.62 -12.80
N TYR A 90 21.48 18.41 -12.19
CA TYR A 90 21.53 18.61 -10.74
C TYR A 90 20.18 19.00 -10.14
N ASP A 91 19.46 19.97 -10.74
CA ASP A 91 18.19 20.44 -10.16
C ASP A 91 17.10 19.35 -10.20
N ALA A 92 17.05 18.55 -11.28
CA ALA A 92 16.16 17.39 -11.38
C ALA A 92 16.53 16.29 -10.39
N LEU A 93 17.83 16.05 -10.16
CA LEU A 93 18.31 15.14 -9.13
C LEU A 93 17.94 15.63 -7.73
N ALA A 94 18.07 16.92 -7.46
CA ALA A 94 17.73 17.53 -6.16
C ALA A 94 16.25 17.32 -5.81
N GLU A 95 15.36 17.59 -6.75
CA GLU A 95 13.93 17.39 -6.59
C GLU A 95 13.58 15.92 -6.36
N VAL A 96 14.12 15.03 -7.19
CA VAL A 96 13.87 13.58 -7.11
C VAL A 96 14.46 12.98 -5.83
N ALA A 97 15.63 13.43 -5.38
CA ALA A 97 16.30 12.92 -4.18
C ALA A 97 15.47 13.09 -2.91
N VAL A 98 14.76 14.22 -2.75
CA VAL A 98 13.88 14.45 -1.59
C VAL A 98 12.73 13.43 -1.57
N SER A 99 12.10 13.21 -2.73
CA SER A 99 11.04 12.21 -2.87
C SER A 99 11.56 10.78 -2.65
N MET A 100 12.73 10.46 -3.19
CA MET A 100 13.37 9.15 -3.02
C MET A 100 13.69 8.85 -1.56
N ARG A 101 14.28 9.80 -0.83
CA ARG A 101 14.60 9.64 0.60
C ARG A 101 13.34 9.42 1.44
N LYS A 102 12.29 10.21 1.19
CA LYS A 102 10.99 10.02 1.86
C LYS A 102 10.42 8.63 1.57
N GLU A 103 10.45 8.21 0.32
CA GLU A 103 9.95 6.90 -0.12
C GLU A 103 10.74 5.75 0.51
N TYR A 104 12.08 5.86 0.60
CA TYR A 104 12.92 4.90 1.28
C TYR A 104 12.54 4.75 2.76
N LEU A 105 12.35 5.86 3.48
CA LEU A 105 11.95 5.82 4.89
C LEU A 105 10.59 5.13 5.09
N LEU A 106 9.62 5.38 4.21
CA LEU A 106 8.32 4.71 4.24
C LEU A 106 8.45 3.21 3.98
N ASP A 107 9.27 2.84 3.00
CA ASP A 107 9.54 1.44 2.63
C ASP A 107 10.22 0.69 3.79
N SER A 108 11.28 1.28 4.36
CA SER A 108 12.02 0.74 5.52
C SER A 108 11.11 0.58 6.73
N ALA A 109 10.30 1.59 7.07
CA ALA A 109 9.38 1.50 8.20
C ALA A 109 8.31 0.41 7.99
N SER A 110 7.86 0.21 6.75
CA SER A 110 6.91 -0.84 6.40
C SER A 110 7.57 -2.22 6.42
N HIS A 111 8.84 -2.32 6.02
CA HIS A 111 9.64 -3.54 6.13
C HIS A 111 9.81 -3.95 7.60
N ASP A 112 10.25 -3.03 8.46
CA ASP A 112 10.41 -3.28 9.90
C ASP A 112 9.08 -3.71 10.55
N ARG A 113 7.98 -3.05 10.18
CA ARG A 113 6.64 -3.38 10.67
C ARG A 113 6.21 -4.78 10.23
N ILE A 114 6.41 -5.17 8.95
CA ILE A 114 6.05 -6.53 8.52
C ILE A 114 6.95 -7.58 9.18
N ALA A 115 8.23 -7.28 9.41
CA ALA A 115 9.15 -8.17 10.08
C ALA A 115 8.72 -8.44 11.52
N ALA A 116 8.30 -7.40 12.27
CA ALA A 116 7.77 -7.57 13.61
C ALA A 116 6.47 -8.40 13.64
N LEU A 117 5.53 -8.14 12.73
CA LEU A 117 4.29 -8.91 12.61
C LEU A 117 4.55 -10.38 12.22
N ALA A 118 5.50 -10.60 11.33
CA ALA A 118 5.93 -11.91 10.87
C ALA A 118 6.58 -12.72 12.01
N ASP A 119 7.48 -12.10 12.78
CA ASP A 119 8.12 -12.72 13.96
C ASP A 119 7.06 -13.20 14.95
N GLN A 120 6.13 -12.31 15.32
CA GLN A 120 5.04 -12.63 16.25
C GLN A 120 4.15 -13.77 15.72
N ALA A 121 3.75 -13.71 14.46
CA ALA A 121 2.90 -14.74 13.84
C ALA A 121 3.61 -16.09 13.71
N ALA A 122 4.93 -16.08 13.50
CA ALA A 122 5.74 -17.28 13.33
C ALA A 122 6.03 -18.00 14.65
N ARG A 123 6.18 -17.28 15.77
CA ARG A 123 6.43 -17.87 17.10
C ARG A 123 5.39 -18.92 17.49
N GLY A 124 4.11 -18.66 17.21
CA GLY A 124 3.02 -19.62 17.47
C GLY A 124 3.05 -20.88 16.59
N ARG A 125 3.91 -20.93 15.57
CA ARG A 125 4.04 -22.04 14.61
C ARG A 125 5.33 -22.83 14.77
N GLN A 126 6.25 -22.40 15.62
CA GLN A 126 7.54 -23.08 15.83
C GLN A 126 7.38 -24.33 16.70
N ALA A 127 8.23 -25.33 16.45
CA ALA A 127 8.34 -26.47 17.36
C ALA A 127 9.19 -26.15 18.61
N THR A 128 10.00 -25.08 18.55
CA THR A 128 10.94 -24.67 19.59
C THR A 128 10.53 -23.28 20.09
N PRO A 129 9.77 -23.15 21.19
CA PRO A 129 9.15 -21.88 21.61
C PRO A 129 10.12 -20.72 21.87
N ASP A 130 11.35 -21.04 22.29
CA ASP A 130 12.37 -20.05 22.63
C ASP A 130 13.25 -19.62 21.44
N ALA A 131 13.09 -20.27 20.28
CA ALA A 131 13.89 -19.93 19.11
C ALA A 131 13.36 -18.64 18.44
N THR A 132 14.27 -17.91 17.79
CA THR A 132 13.89 -16.75 16.98
C THR A 132 13.57 -17.20 15.56
N PRO A 133 12.38 -16.88 15.02
CA PRO A 133 12.05 -17.11 13.61
C PRO A 133 13.13 -16.59 12.67
N LEU A 134 13.38 -17.32 11.59
CA LEU A 134 14.32 -16.93 10.54
C LEU A 134 13.55 -16.17 9.46
N LEU A 135 13.71 -14.86 9.48
CA LEU A 135 13.15 -13.96 8.47
C LEU A 135 14.17 -13.75 7.36
N SER A 136 13.72 -13.79 6.12
CA SER A 136 14.58 -13.66 4.95
C SER A 136 13.89 -12.87 3.84
N ASP A 137 14.61 -11.91 3.27
CA ASP A 137 14.23 -11.23 2.03
C ASP A 137 14.79 -11.95 0.79
N PHE A 138 15.48 -13.08 0.96
CA PHE A 138 16.09 -13.80 -0.16
C PHE A 138 15.07 -14.67 -0.90
N HIS A 139 14.99 -14.47 -2.21
CA HIS A 139 14.16 -15.25 -3.12
C HIS A 139 15.02 -16.09 -4.07
N PRO A 140 14.99 -17.44 -3.98
CA PRO A 140 15.69 -18.29 -4.94
C PRO A 140 15.07 -18.13 -6.34
N ARG A 141 15.93 -17.91 -7.35
CA ARG A 141 15.47 -17.68 -8.73
C ARG A 141 14.87 -18.95 -9.33
N GLY A 142 13.64 -18.85 -9.84
CA GLY A 142 12.96 -19.95 -10.51
C GLY A 142 12.47 -21.08 -9.59
N GLU A 143 12.73 -21.01 -8.29
CA GLU A 143 12.22 -21.97 -7.32
C GLU A 143 10.96 -21.43 -6.65
N PRO A 144 9.83 -22.13 -6.72
CA PRO A 144 8.61 -21.70 -6.05
C PRO A 144 8.75 -21.86 -4.54
N LEU A 145 8.56 -20.77 -3.81
CA LEU A 145 8.39 -20.76 -2.37
C LEU A 145 6.94 -21.14 -2.05
N LEU A 146 6.75 -22.32 -1.47
CA LEU A 146 5.45 -22.85 -1.08
C LEU A 146 5.19 -22.52 0.39
N GLY A 147 4.01 -21.99 0.70
CA GLY A 147 3.73 -21.58 2.06
C GLY A 147 2.39 -20.92 2.26
N GLU A 148 2.15 -20.47 3.48
CA GLU A 148 0.99 -19.67 3.86
C GLU A 148 1.43 -18.23 4.15
N ILE A 149 0.69 -17.24 3.68
CA ILE A 149 0.90 -15.85 4.07
C ILE A 149 0.44 -15.67 5.52
N ILE A 150 1.32 -15.28 6.43
CA ILE A 150 1.05 -15.18 7.86
C ILE A 150 0.83 -13.74 8.35
N ALA A 151 1.31 -12.76 7.59
CA ALA A 151 1.10 -11.34 7.83
C ALA A 151 1.17 -10.57 6.50
N VAL A 152 0.47 -9.44 6.42
CA VAL A 152 0.50 -8.50 5.29
C VAL A 152 0.38 -7.08 5.84
N ASN A 153 1.06 -6.12 5.24
CA ASN A 153 0.82 -4.69 5.43
C ASN A 153 0.64 -3.98 4.08
N ASP A 154 0.79 -2.66 4.05
CA ASP A 154 0.60 -1.84 2.85
C ASP A 154 1.64 -2.10 1.74
N ARG A 155 2.81 -2.66 2.06
CA ARG A 155 3.92 -2.83 1.10
C ARG A 155 4.48 -4.23 1.01
N TYR A 156 4.27 -5.06 2.04
CA TYR A 156 4.89 -6.37 2.15
C TYR A 156 3.90 -7.45 2.60
N ALA A 157 4.21 -8.68 2.21
CA ALA A 157 3.59 -9.90 2.71
C ALA A 157 4.67 -10.83 3.29
N ALA A 158 4.37 -11.49 4.40
CA ALA A 158 5.23 -12.48 5.02
C ALA A 158 4.68 -13.88 4.77
N GLN A 159 5.45 -14.73 4.09
CA GLN A 159 5.11 -16.12 3.79
C GLN A 159 5.84 -17.07 4.73
N PHE A 160 5.11 -17.87 5.50
CA PHE A 160 5.66 -19.02 6.22
C PHE A 160 5.97 -20.14 5.22
N THR A 161 7.25 -20.37 4.94
CA THR A 161 7.73 -21.33 3.92
C THR A 161 8.07 -22.70 4.51
N GLY A 162 8.08 -22.82 5.84
CA GLY A 162 8.16 -24.11 6.53
C GLY A 162 8.93 -24.06 7.84
N LEU A 163 9.29 -25.24 8.33
CA LEU A 163 10.13 -25.42 9.50
C LEU A 163 11.52 -25.89 9.09
N GLY A 164 12.54 -25.41 9.79
CA GLY A 164 13.90 -25.92 9.67
C GLY A 164 13.96 -27.41 9.97
N LYS A 165 14.55 -28.18 9.05
CA LYS A 165 14.58 -29.66 9.11
C LYS A 165 15.24 -30.22 10.38
N ARG A 166 16.05 -29.44 11.11
CA ARG A 166 16.85 -29.91 12.24
C ARG A 166 16.47 -29.29 13.58
N ASP A 167 15.97 -28.06 13.58
CA ASP A 167 15.77 -27.23 14.77
C ASP A 167 14.31 -26.81 14.97
N GLY A 168 13.42 -27.09 14.00
CA GLY A 168 12.00 -26.78 14.10
C GLY A 168 11.70 -25.28 14.12
N VAL A 169 12.68 -24.45 13.71
CA VAL A 169 12.55 -22.99 13.64
C VAL A 169 11.71 -22.61 12.44
N ALA A 170 10.80 -21.66 12.60
CA ALA A 170 10.00 -21.16 11.48
C ALA A 170 10.87 -20.38 10.50
N PHE A 171 10.74 -20.69 9.22
CA PHE A 171 11.27 -19.89 8.12
C PHE A 171 10.15 -19.04 7.54
N VAL A 172 10.41 -17.74 7.47
CA VAL A 172 9.50 -16.76 6.90
C VAL A 172 10.22 -15.98 5.81
N THR A 173 9.63 -15.94 4.63
CA THR A 173 10.11 -15.13 3.52
C THR A 173 9.26 -13.87 3.42
N LEU A 174 9.91 -12.70 3.35
CA LEU A 174 9.22 -11.43 3.13
C LEU A 174 9.19 -11.12 1.64
N HIS A 175 8.03 -10.64 1.18
CA HIS A 175 7.76 -10.32 -0.22
C HIS A 175 7.27 -8.89 -0.31
N ARG A 176 7.86 -8.09 -1.19
CA ARG A 176 7.29 -6.79 -1.54
C ARG A 176 6.07 -6.99 -2.42
N LEU A 177 4.94 -6.39 -2.07
CA LEU A 177 3.67 -6.53 -2.79
C LEU A 177 3.76 -6.02 -4.23
N ALA A 178 4.53 -4.95 -4.46
CA ALA A 178 4.74 -4.38 -5.79
C ALA A 178 5.45 -5.34 -6.77
N ASP A 179 6.16 -6.35 -6.24
CA ASP A 179 6.85 -7.35 -7.07
C ASP A 179 5.95 -8.55 -7.41
N LEU A 180 4.80 -8.71 -6.72
CA LEU A 180 3.89 -9.83 -6.91
C LEU A 180 2.96 -9.62 -8.12
N SER A 181 2.71 -10.70 -8.88
CA SER A 181 1.76 -10.67 -10.01
C SER A 181 0.31 -10.45 -9.57
N ASP A 182 -0.01 -10.88 -8.35
CA ASP A 182 -1.35 -10.83 -7.77
C ASP A 182 -1.26 -10.44 -6.29
N ALA A 183 -2.30 -9.77 -5.80
CA ALA A 183 -2.41 -9.46 -4.38
C ALA A 183 -2.56 -10.76 -3.56
N VAL A 184 -1.92 -10.77 -2.39
CA VAL A 184 -1.99 -11.88 -1.43
C VAL A 184 -2.51 -11.39 -0.09
N LEU A 185 -3.18 -12.28 0.63
CA LEU A 185 -3.82 -12.00 1.89
C LEU A 185 -3.32 -12.96 2.96
N LYS A 186 -3.38 -12.54 4.23
CA LYS A 186 -3.12 -13.43 5.35
C LYS A 186 -4.03 -14.67 5.27
N GLY A 187 -3.46 -15.85 5.49
CA GLY A 187 -4.10 -17.16 5.35
C GLY A 187 -3.98 -17.78 3.95
N ASP A 188 -3.58 -17.01 2.94
CA ASP A 188 -3.44 -17.53 1.58
C ASP A 188 -2.34 -18.59 1.51
N LYS A 189 -2.69 -19.77 1.01
CA LYS A 189 -1.72 -20.81 0.63
C LYS A 189 -1.30 -20.59 -0.81
N VAL A 190 -0.06 -20.13 -1.00
CA VAL A 190 0.47 -19.70 -2.29
C VAL A 190 1.80 -20.37 -2.61
N SER A 191 2.09 -20.39 -3.89
CA SER A 191 3.39 -20.64 -4.49
C SER A 191 3.87 -19.32 -5.09
N ILE A 192 5.02 -18.80 -4.62
CA ILE A 192 5.60 -17.55 -5.12
C ILE A 192 6.95 -17.88 -5.76
N ALA A 193 7.09 -17.62 -7.07
CA ALA A 193 8.33 -17.86 -7.79
C ALA A 193 8.84 -16.57 -8.45
N TYR A 194 10.11 -16.24 -8.24
CA TYR A 194 10.73 -15.03 -8.80
C TYR A 194 11.46 -15.33 -10.12
N ASP A 195 11.25 -14.45 -11.10
CA ASP A 195 11.97 -14.47 -12.37
C ASP A 195 13.37 -13.82 -12.27
N GLN A 196 14.11 -13.81 -13.37
CA GLN A 196 15.46 -13.20 -13.42
C GLN A 196 15.46 -11.68 -13.24
N LYS A 197 14.30 -11.03 -13.37
CA LYS A 197 14.11 -9.58 -13.25
C LYS A 197 13.60 -9.19 -11.85
N GLY A 198 13.45 -10.15 -10.94
CA GLY A 198 12.92 -9.91 -9.60
C GLY A 198 11.40 -9.78 -9.54
N ARG A 199 10.67 -10.16 -10.59
CA ARG A 199 9.19 -10.19 -10.57
C ARG A 199 8.72 -11.54 -10.08
N ALA A 200 7.78 -11.53 -9.14
CA ALA A 200 7.19 -12.73 -8.60
C ALA A 200 5.90 -13.10 -9.32
N LYS A 201 5.79 -14.36 -9.70
CA LYS A 201 4.53 -14.97 -10.09
C LYS A 201 3.89 -15.62 -8.87
N VAL A 202 2.66 -15.23 -8.56
CA VAL A 202 1.86 -15.82 -7.49
C VAL A 202 0.93 -16.86 -8.09
N GLU A 203 0.96 -18.07 -7.55
CA GLU A 203 0.01 -19.13 -7.88
C GLU A 203 -0.72 -19.55 -6.61
N GLN A 204 -2.05 -19.40 -6.59
CA GLN A 204 -2.86 -19.91 -5.49
C GLN A 204 -2.86 -21.44 -5.51
N ARG A 205 -2.52 -22.05 -4.39
CA ARG A 205 -2.40 -23.51 -4.29
C ARG A 205 -3.75 -24.21 -4.16
N LEU A 206 -4.75 -23.49 -3.66
CA LEU A 206 -6.12 -23.94 -3.58
C LEU A 206 -7.00 -22.98 -4.39
N THR A 207 -7.91 -23.53 -5.19
CA THR A 207 -8.98 -22.75 -5.79
C THR A 207 -9.86 -22.15 -4.69
N ALA A 208 -10.65 -21.12 -5.01
CA ALA A 208 -11.59 -20.55 -4.05
C ALA A 208 -12.52 -21.64 -3.46
N GLU A 209 -12.94 -22.60 -4.28
CA GLU A 209 -13.82 -23.71 -3.91
C GLU A 209 -13.15 -24.65 -2.92
N GLU A 210 -11.91 -25.04 -3.19
CA GLU A 210 -11.13 -25.89 -2.28
C GLU A 210 -10.85 -25.18 -0.94
N ARG A 211 -10.65 -23.86 -0.96
CA ARG A 211 -10.52 -23.04 0.26
C ARG A 211 -11.83 -22.98 1.04
N LEU A 212 -12.96 -22.87 0.35
CA LEU A 212 -14.29 -22.90 0.96
C LEU A 212 -14.47 -24.23 1.69
N ASP A 213 -14.30 -25.35 0.98
CA ASP A 213 -14.43 -26.71 1.51
C ASP A 213 -13.56 -26.94 2.75
N ALA A 214 -12.28 -26.55 2.66
CA ALA A 214 -11.34 -26.70 3.76
C ALA A 214 -11.68 -25.84 5.00
N SER A 215 -12.56 -24.86 4.86
CA SER A 215 -12.95 -23.93 5.92
C SER A 215 -14.37 -24.13 6.46
N LEU A 216 -15.13 -25.08 5.92
CA LEU A 216 -16.50 -25.35 6.37
C LEU A 216 -16.52 -25.71 7.86
N GLY A 217 -17.47 -25.14 8.59
CA GLY A 217 -17.61 -25.29 10.04
C GLY A 217 -16.73 -24.37 10.87
N THR A 218 -15.73 -23.72 10.27
CA THR A 218 -14.78 -22.85 10.98
C THR A 218 -14.99 -21.38 10.65
N SER A 219 -14.76 -20.50 11.62
CA SER A 219 -14.71 -19.05 11.39
C SER A 219 -13.29 -18.69 10.95
N VAL A 220 -13.16 -18.22 9.71
CA VAL A 220 -11.89 -17.77 9.14
C VAL A 220 -12.04 -16.30 8.81
N ASP A 221 -11.17 -15.47 9.38
CA ASP A 221 -11.17 -14.01 9.22
C ASP A 221 -12.54 -13.37 9.46
N GLY A 222 -13.25 -13.81 10.50
CA GLY A 222 -14.57 -13.26 10.87
C GLY A 222 -15.73 -13.70 9.98
N VAL A 223 -15.51 -14.62 9.02
CA VAL A 223 -16.55 -15.23 8.19
C VAL A 223 -16.59 -16.72 8.43
N LYS A 224 -17.71 -17.21 8.96
CA LYS A 224 -17.98 -18.63 9.17
C LYS A 224 -18.95 -19.12 8.10
N VAL A 225 -18.64 -20.27 7.51
CA VAL A 225 -19.51 -20.94 6.55
C VAL A 225 -19.80 -22.35 7.01
N THR A 226 -21.06 -22.76 7.04
CA THR A 226 -21.49 -24.14 7.31
C THR A 226 -22.36 -24.62 6.17
N GLU A 227 -22.25 -25.90 5.82
CA GLU A 227 -23.15 -26.54 4.87
C GLU A 227 -24.21 -27.33 5.64
N GLU A 228 -25.49 -27.02 5.42
CA GLU A 228 -26.63 -27.69 6.07
C GLU A 228 -27.78 -27.81 5.09
N ALA A 229 -28.36 -29.01 4.97
CA ALA A 229 -29.55 -29.28 4.15
C ALA A 229 -29.44 -28.80 2.68
N GLY A 230 -28.26 -28.92 2.07
CA GLY A 230 -28.04 -28.47 0.69
C GLY A 230 -27.90 -26.95 0.53
N GLN A 231 -27.65 -26.22 1.62
CA GLN A 231 -27.38 -24.79 1.61
C GLN A 231 -26.10 -24.44 2.35
N TYR A 232 -25.39 -23.43 1.87
CA TYR A 232 -24.36 -22.74 2.63
C TYR A 232 -25.01 -21.69 3.52
N LYS A 233 -24.80 -21.79 4.84
CA LYS A 233 -25.08 -20.73 5.82
C LYS A 233 -23.81 -19.94 6.07
N ILE A 234 -23.87 -18.63 5.92
CA ILE A 234 -22.73 -17.71 5.93
C ILE A 234 -22.99 -16.68 7.03
N GLU A 235 -22.15 -16.70 8.06
CA GLU A 235 -22.27 -15.92 9.28
C GLU A 235 -21.06 -14.99 9.41
N PHE A 236 -21.32 -13.71 9.71
CA PHE A 236 -20.31 -12.68 9.94
C PHE A 236 -20.89 -11.53 10.77
N ASP A 237 -20.03 -10.80 11.48
CA ASP A 237 -20.43 -9.58 12.18
C ASP A 237 -20.95 -8.53 11.20
N TYR A 238 -22.01 -7.80 11.57
CA TYR A 238 -22.65 -6.85 10.66
C TYR A 238 -21.63 -5.87 10.05
N SER A 239 -21.42 -6.02 8.75
CA SER A 239 -20.64 -5.12 7.92
C SER A 239 -21.40 -4.90 6.62
N PRO A 240 -21.81 -3.65 6.31
CA PRO A 240 -22.56 -3.40 5.08
C PRO A 240 -21.77 -3.79 3.83
N ALA A 241 -20.42 -3.74 3.86
CA ALA A 241 -19.60 -4.14 2.71
C ALA A 241 -19.69 -5.66 2.46
N LEU A 242 -19.76 -6.46 3.53
CA LEU A 242 -19.92 -7.90 3.44
C LEU A 242 -21.33 -8.28 2.97
N ASN A 243 -22.36 -7.58 3.50
CA ASN A 243 -23.75 -7.73 3.04
C ASN A 243 -23.87 -7.44 1.54
N ASP A 244 -23.28 -6.33 1.07
CA ASP A 244 -23.32 -5.96 -0.35
C ASP A 244 -22.60 -6.97 -1.25
N ARG A 245 -21.62 -7.71 -0.73
CA ARG A 245 -20.90 -8.75 -1.50
C ARG A 245 -21.73 -10.02 -1.63
N ILE A 246 -22.28 -10.52 -0.52
CA ILE A 246 -23.05 -11.75 -0.53
C ILE A 246 -24.41 -11.59 -1.23
N ALA A 247 -25.03 -10.41 -1.14
CA ALA A 247 -26.29 -10.09 -1.82
C ALA A 247 -26.17 -10.10 -3.36
N ARG A 248 -24.96 -10.12 -3.93
CA ARG A 248 -24.74 -10.24 -5.39
C ARG A 248 -24.84 -11.66 -5.90
N ILE A 249 -24.83 -12.65 -5.00
CA ILE A 249 -25.05 -14.04 -5.40
C ILE A 249 -26.54 -14.20 -5.68
N ASP A 250 -26.87 -14.57 -6.91
CA ASP A 250 -28.25 -14.85 -7.29
C ASP A 250 -28.79 -16.02 -6.46
N GLY A 251 -29.96 -15.85 -5.86
CA GLY A 251 -30.54 -16.82 -4.93
C GLY A 251 -30.00 -16.80 -3.49
N ALA A 252 -29.08 -15.88 -3.14
CA ALA A 252 -28.72 -15.67 -1.75
C ALA A 252 -29.82 -14.91 -0.98
N GLU A 253 -30.15 -15.39 0.22
CA GLU A 253 -31.21 -14.82 1.05
C GLU A 253 -30.70 -14.57 2.48
N PHE A 254 -31.04 -13.42 3.07
CA PHE A 254 -30.73 -13.14 4.47
C PHE A 254 -31.84 -13.62 5.40
N LYS A 255 -31.54 -14.60 6.25
CA LYS A 255 -32.45 -15.11 7.27
C LYS A 255 -32.31 -14.27 8.55
N ARG A 256 -33.22 -13.30 8.70
CA ARG A 256 -33.17 -12.28 9.77
C ARG A 256 -33.12 -12.86 11.19
N ASP A 257 -33.88 -13.93 11.44
CA ASP A 257 -33.99 -14.54 12.77
C ASP A 257 -32.70 -15.24 13.21
N GLU A 258 -32.00 -15.85 12.25
CA GLU A 258 -30.70 -16.50 12.46
C GLU A 258 -29.52 -15.53 12.28
N LYS A 259 -29.76 -14.36 11.67
CA LYS A 259 -28.72 -13.40 11.23
C LYS A 259 -27.65 -14.02 10.33
N VAL A 260 -28.05 -14.98 9.49
CA VAL A 260 -27.17 -15.64 8.52
C VAL A 260 -27.64 -15.40 7.10
N TRP A 261 -26.70 -15.39 6.17
CA TRP A 261 -26.99 -15.49 4.75
C TRP A 261 -27.04 -16.96 4.32
N THR A 262 -28.00 -17.32 3.48
CA THR A 262 -28.12 -18.67 2.93
C THR A 262 -28.00 -18.65 1.42
N ALA A 263 -27.27 -19.59 0.84
CA ALA A 263 -27.16 -19.79 -0.61
C ALA A 263 -27.17 -21.29 -0.96
N ASP A 264 -27.68 -21.66 -2.12
CA ASP A 264 -27.73 -23.06 -2.58
C ASP A 264 -26.32 -23.63 -2.83
N VAL A 265 -26.07 -24.90 -2.48
CA VAL A 265 -24.76 -25.54 -2.70
C VAL A 265 -24.35 -25.64 -4.17
N ASN A 266 -25.31 -25.61 -5.10
CA ASN A 266 -25.03 -25.57 -6.54
C ASN A 266 -24.35 -24.25 -6.98
N LEU A 267 -24.37 -23.22 -6.12
CA LEU A 267 -23.70 -21.93 -6.33
C LEU A 267 -22.30 -21.88 -5.71
N LYS A 268 -21.70 -23.04 -5.41
CA LYS A 268 -20.41 -23.18 -4.71
C LYS A 268 -19.32 -22.25 -5.23
N SER A 269 -19.13 -22.15 -6.54
CA SER A 269 -18.09 -21.29 -7.14
C SER A 269 -18.29 -19.80 -6.80
N PHE A 270 -19.54 -19.32 -6.84
CA PHE A 270 -19.90 -17.95 -6.49
C PHE A 270 -19.79 -17.69 -4.99
N VAL A 271 -20.28 -18.62 -4.17
CA VAL A 271 -20.15 -18.56 -2.71
C VAL A 271 -18.70 -18.54 -2.29
N ALA A 272 -17.87 -19.42 -2.85
CA ALA A 272 -16.46 -19.51 -2.58
C ALA A 272 -15.73 -18.18 -2.87
N ARG A 273 -16.01 -17.59 -4.03
CA ARG A 273 -15.44 -16.28 -4.41
C ARG A 273 -15.90 -15.17 -3.46
N ALA A 274 -17.20 -15.07 -3.19
CA ALA A 274 -17.75 -14.04 -2.33
C ALA A 274 -17.20 -14.16 -0.90
N VAL A 275 -17.14 -15.37 -0.35
CA VAL A 275 -16.57 -15.64 0.98
C VAL A 275 -15.10 -15.27 1.02
N ASN A 276 -14.32 -15.60 -0.01
CA ASN A 276 -12.90 -15.20 -0.06
C ASN A 276 -12.74 -13.67 -0.11
N GLU A 277 -13.54 -12.97 -0.92
CA GLU A 277 -13.57 -11.50 -0.96
C GLU A 277 -14.06 -10.88 0.36
N MET A 278 -15.02 -11.51 1.04
CA MET A 278 -15.52 -11.08 2.34
C MET A 278 -14.46 -11.22 3.43
N ARG A 279 -13.72 -12.33 3.44
CA ARG A 279 -12.59 -12.53 4.37
C ARG A 279 -11.51 -11.48 4.14
N ALA A 280 -11.16 -11.22 2.89
CA ALA A 280 -10.23 -10.15 2.50
C ALA A 280 -10.69 -8.79 3.04
N GLU A 281 -11.97 -8.50 2.87
CA GLU A 281 -12.60 -7.26 3.33
C GLU A 281 -12.53 -7.14 4.86
N VAL A 282 -12.73 -8.22 5.62
CA VAL A 282 -12.62 -8.20 7.10
C VAL A 282 -11.19 -7.93 7.55
N VAL A 283 -10.20 -8.58 6.91
CA VAL A 283 -8.78 -8.36 7.22
C VAL A 283 -8.40 -6.90 6.96
N ALA A 284 -8.78 -6.35 5.82
CA ALA A 284 -8.54 -4.94 5.49
C ALA A 284 -9.25 -4.00 6.47
N ASP A 285 -10.51 -4.28 6.81
CA ASP A 285 -11.29 -3.49 7.77
C ASP A 285 -10.63 -3.42 9.15
N ARG A 286 -10.14 -4.56 9.64
CA ARG A 286 -9.43 -4.64 10.92
C ARG A 286 -8.10 -3.90 10.88
N ALA A 287 -7.31 -4.07 9.81
CA ALA A 287 -6.03 -3.37 9.66
C ALA A 287 -6.21 -1.84 9.68
N ASP A 288 -7.19 -1.32 8.92
CA ASP A 288 -7.50 0.11 8.90
C ASP A 288 -8.05 0.61 10.24
N ARG A 289 -8.83 -0.23 10.94
CA ARG A 289 -9.31 0.09 12.29
C ARG A 289 -8.16 0.16 13.29
N ASP A 290 -7.24 -0.80 13.24
CA ASP A 290 -6.10 -0.86 14.15
C ASP A 290 -5.16 0.34 13.91
N GLN A 291 -4.89 0.66 12.65
CA GLN A 291 -4.09 1.83 12.27
C GLN A 291 -4.69 3.13 12.80
N ILE A 292 -6.00 3.37 12.62
CA ILE A 292 -6.61 4.61 13.10
C ILE A 292 -6.71 4.65 14.64
N MET A 293 -6.81 3.49 15.28
CA MET A 293 -6.79 3.37 16.74
C MET A 293 -5.41 3.60 17.35
N GLU A 294 -4.33 3.28 16.64
CA GLU A 294 -2.96 3.65 17.01
C GLU A 294 -2.84 5.19 17.12
N VAL A 295 -3.37 5.92 16.14
CA VAL A 295 -3.41 7.40 16.18
C VAL A 295 -4.26 7.93 17.35
N ALA A 296 -5.31 7.22 17.74
CA ALA A 296 -6.09 7.57 18.91
C ALA A 296 -5.27 7.43 20.20
N ALA A 297 -4.52 6.33 20.33
CA ALA A 297 -3.69 6.02 21.49
C ALA A 297 -2.49 6.96 21.64
N GLU A 298 -1.95 7.49 20.54
CA GLU A 298 -0.90 8.52 20.57
C GLU A 298 -1.40 9.86 21.11
N ARG A 299 -2.69 10.18 20.92
CA ARG A 299 -3.26 11.50 21.21
C ARG A 299 -4.06 11.56 22.50
N ILE A 300 -4.58 10.44 22.96
CA ILE A 300 -5.44 10.33 24.13
C ILE A 300 -4.92 9.17 24.96
N ASP A 301 -4.66 9.42 26.24
CA ASP A 301 -4.32 8.34 27.17
C ASP A 301 -5.52 7.41 27.33
N SER A 302 -5.35 6.15 26.93
CA SER A 302 -6.35 5.08 27.04
C SER A 302 -7.70 5.39 26.36
N PRO A 303 -7.74 5.53 25.02
CA PRO A 303 -8.94 5.96 24.31
C PRO A 303 -10.04 4.87 24.34
N LYS A 304 -11.27 5.29 24.64
CA LYS A 304 -12.47 4.44 24.52
C LYS A 304 -13.13 4.68 23.17
N ALA A 305 -13.01 3.70 22.28
CA ALA A 305 -13.55 3.76 20.94
C ALA A 305 -14.96 3.18 20.84
N TYR A 306 -15.84 3.92 20.16
CA TYR A 306 -17.19 3.49 19.84
C TYR A 306 -17.42 3.64 18.34
N ASP A 307 -18.00 2.62 17.71
CA ASP A 307 -18.49 2.76 16.34
C ASP A 307 -19.70 3.70 16.32
N ALA A 308 -19.72 4.63 15.37
CA ALA A 308 -20.83 5.57 15.22
C ALA A 308 -22.13 4.81 14.92
N PHE A 309 -23.17 5.11 15.69
CA PHE A 309 -24.52 4.63 15.39
C PHE A 309 -25.08 5.47 14.24
N THR A 310 -25.36 4.80 13.12
CA THR A 310 -25.72 5.43 11.84
C THR A 310 -27.23 5.64 11.68
N GLY A 311 -28.01 5.43 12.76
CA GLY A 311 -29.45 5.67 12.76
C GLY A 311 -29.81 7.14 12.61
N ASP A 312 -30.98 7.40 12.04
CA ASP A 312 -31.47 8.76 11.74
C ASP A 312 -31.57 9.61 13.01
N GLY A 313 -31.06 10.84 12.93
CA GLY A 313 -31.13 11.82 14.01
C GLY A 313 -29.99 11.73 15.04
N HIS A 314 -29.11 10.73 14.94
CA HIS A 314 -27.92 10.65 15.79
C HIS A 314 -26.85 11.63 15.30
N SER A 315 -26.19 12.32 16.23
CA SER A 315 -25.12 13.25 15.90
C SER A 315 -23.99 13.23 16.93
N TYR A 316 -22.78 13.40 16.43
CA TYR A 316 -21.53 13.42 17.17
C TYR A 316 -20.85 14.76 16.93
N SER A 317 -20.28 15.35 17.97
CA SER A 317 -19.62 16.66 17.89
C SER A 317 -18.25 16.59 18.51
N GLY A 318 -17.29 17.25 17.87
CA GLY A 318 -15.93 17.30 18.36
C GLY A 318 -14.90 17.41 17.25
N ARG A 319 -13.63 17.26 17.62
CA ARG A 319 -12.50 17.44 16.72
C ARG A 319 -12.21 16.15 15.96
N VAL A 320 -12.10 16.22 14.64
CA VAL A 320 -11.59 15.09 13.85
C VAL A 320 -10.09 14.95 14.13
N LEU A 321 -9.66 13.80 14.61
CA LEU A 321 -8.26 13.54 14.95
C LEU A 321 -7.47 13.10 13.72
N ALA A 322 -8.02 12.14 13.00
CA ALA A 322 -7.40 11.49 11.85
C ALA A 322 -8.48 10.86 10.96
N MET A 323 -8.07 10.44 9.78
CA MET A 323 -8.87 9.63 8.86
C MET A 323 -7.95 8.69 8.09
N ASN A 324 -8.52 7.59 7.63
CA ASN A 324 -7.96 6.75 6.58
C ASN A 324 -9.07 6.39 5.58
N ASP A 325 -8.79 5.46 4.67
CA ASP A 325 -9.70 5.11 3.58
C ASP A 325 -11.07 4.60 4.06
N ARG A 326 -11.14 4.02 5.28
CA ARG A 326 -12.36 3.42 5.82
C ARG A 326 -12.98 4.17 6.99
N TYR A 327 -12.18 4.91 7.74
CA TYR A 327 -12.60 5.49 9.01
C TYR A 327 -12.26 6.97 9.13
N VAL A 328 -13.16 7.69 9.78
CA VAL A 328 -12.92 9.03 10.31
C VAL A 328 -13.00 8.93 11.83
N LEU A 329 -11.92 9.33 12.51
CA LEU A 329 -11.82 9.29 13.96
C LEU A 329 -12.14 10.66 14.54
N GLN A 330 -13.22 10.76 15.33
CA GLN A 330 -13.63 11.99 15.99
C GLN A 330 -13.44 11.89 17.51
N HIS A 331 -12.80 12.88 18.11
CA HIS A 331 -12.74 13.06 19.56
C HIS A 331 -14.03 13.69 20.07
N SER A 332 -14.87 12.91 20.74
CA SER A 332 -16.23 13.29 21.13
C SER A 332 -16.41 13.57 22.63
N GLY A 333 -15.37 13.39 23.44
CA GLY A 333 -15.39 13.60 24.89
C GLY A 333 -14.01 13.37 25.49
N LYS A 334 -13.81 13.52 26.81
CA LYS A 334 -12.47 13.51 27.45
C LYS A 334 -11.58 12.34 26.97
N ASP A 335 -12.07 11.12 27.12
CA ASP A 335 -11.42 9.85 26.76
C ASP A 335 -12.20 9.08 25.66
N HIS A 336 -13.22 9.71 25.05
CA HIS A 336 -14.11 9.05 24.10
C HIS A 336 -13.75 9.45 22.67
N VAL A 337 -13.57 8.44 21.82
CA VAL A 337 -13.44 8.60 20.37
C VAL A 337 -14.56 7.85 19.66
N THR A 338 -15.08 8.47 18.62
CA THR A 338 -16.11 7.89 17.75
C THR A 338 -15.48 7.55 16.40
N LEU A 339 -15.65 6.31 15.95
CA LEU A 339 -15.23 5.83 14.63
C LEU A 339 -16.42 5.92 13.67
N HIS A 340 -16.27 6.76 12.65
CA HIS A 340 -17.26 6.89 11.59
C HIS A 340 -16.78 6.16 10.34
N ARG A 341 -17.68 5.50 9.61
CA ARG A 341 -17.35 4.92 8.30
C ARG A 341 -17.18 6.01 7.25
N ALA A 342 -16.01 6.10 6.61
CA ALA A 342 -15.69 7.11 5.60
C ALA A 342 -16.69 7.10 4.42
N ARG A 343 -17.12 5.93 3.96
CA ARG A 343 -18.13 5.78 2.89
C ARG A 343 -19.53 6.32 3.23
N SER A 344 -19.80 6.61 4.50
CA SER A 344 -21.07 7.23 4.89
C SER A 344 -21.09 8.72 4.56
N PHE A 345 -19.94 9.36 4.36
CA PHE A 345 -19.82 10.78 4.05
C PHE A 345 -19.97 11.05 2.57
N GLU A 346 -20.62 12.16 2.23
CA GLU A 346 -20.56 12.74 0.88
C GLU A 346 -19.27 13.55 0.70
N GLU A 347 -18.87 14.28 1.75
CA GLU A 347 -17.62 15.02 1.84
C GLU A 347 -16.90 14.67 3.15
N LEU A 348 -15.64 14.27 3.05
CA LEU A 348 -14.83 13.89 4.21
C LEU A 348 -14.36 15.16 4.96
N PRO A 349 -14.43 15.19 6.30
CA PRO A 349 -13.88 16.30 7.06
C PRO A 349 -12.35 16.29 7.06
N ALA A 350 -11.72 17.44 7.27
CA ALA A 350 -10.26 17.54 7.39
C ALA A 350 -9.78 17.12 8.79
N ALA A 351 -8.57 16.55 8.87
CA ALA A 351 -7.94 16.28 10.17
C ALA A 351 -7.71 17.59 10.92
N GLY A 352 -8.09 17.61 12.21
CA GLY A 352 -8.05 18.79 13.06
C GLY A 352 -9.31 19.67 13.02
N GLN A 353 -10.25 19.43 12.09
CA GLN A 353 -11.50 20.20 11.96
C GLN A 353 -12.45 19.92 13.14
N ASN A 354 -13.07 20.97 13.69
CA ASN A 354 -14.17 20.83 14.65
C ASN A 354 -15.49 20.71 13.89
N ALA A 355 -16.09 19.53 13.96
CA ALA A 355 -17.24 19.15 13.16
C ALA A 355 -18.38 18.64 14.02
N ARG A 356 -19.61 18.85 13.55
CA ARG A 356 -20.77 18.03 13.95
C ARG A 356 -21.11 17.09 12.81
N ILE A 357 -21.06 15.78 13.09
CA ILE A 357 -21.38 14.71 12.14
C ILE A 357 -22.74 14.16 12.54
N SER A 358 -23.74 14.30 11.68
CA SER A 358 -25.10 13.78 11.92
C SER A 358 -25.49 12.75 10.87
N TYR A 359 -26.35 11.80 11.22
CA TYR A 359 -26.79 10.74 10.31
C TYR A 359 -28.24 10.92 9.87
N LYS A 360 -28.46 10.79 8.56
CA LYS A 360 -29.76 10.75 7.91
C LYS A 360 -29.74 9.68 6.82
N GLN A 361 -30.62 8.69 6.93
CA GLN A 361 -30.69 7.51 6.07
C GLN A 361 -29.33 6.79 5.96
N GLY A 362 -28.61 6.67 7.08
CA GLY A 362 -27.27 6.06 7.13
C GLY A 362 -26.14 6.89 6.48
N LYS A 363 -26.45 8.07 5.92
CA LYS A 363 -25.47 9.00 5.37
C LYS A 363 -25.07 10.04 6.41
N ALA A 364 -23.77 10.27 6.52
CA ALA A 364 -23.16 11.25 7.39
C ALA A 364 -23.21 12.63 6.72
N GLN A 365 -23.76 13.61 7.43
CA GLN A 365 -23.80 15.02 7.06
C GLN A 365 -22.90 15.82 7.99
N LEU A 366 -22.03 16.62 7.38
CA LEU A 366 -21.06 17.47 8.07
C LEU A 366 -21.64 18.87 8.28
N THR A 367 -21.58 19.39 9.51
CA THR A 367 -21.90 20.79 9.81
C THR A 367 -20.71 21.43 10.52
N GLU A 368 -20.15 22.48 9.93
CA GLU A 368 -19.03 23.24 10.50
C GLU A 368 -19.48 24.08 11.70
N GLN A 369 -18.92 23.81 12.88
CA GLN A 369 -19.29 24.56 14.09
C GLN A 369 -18.78 26.01 14.10
N SER A 370 -17.70 26.32 13.36
CA SER A 370 -17.14 27.68 13.29
C SER A 370 -18.13 28.66 12.65
N ARG A 371 -18.81 28.25 11.58
CA ARG A 371 -19.80 29.09 10.88
C ARG A 371 -21.06 29.33 11.70
N ASP A 372 -21.51 28.35 12.48
CA ASP A 372 -22.73 28.51 13.30
C ASP A 372 -22.53 29.45 14.49
N ARG A 373 -21.34 29.48 15.11
CA ARG A 373 -21.05 30.46 16.16
C ARG A 373 -21.03 31.89 15.62
N GLU A 374 -20.41 32.13 14.46
CA GLU A 374 -20.40 33.46 13.83
C GLU A 374 -21.78 33.88 13.32
N ARG A 375 -22.56 32.95 12.74
CA ARG A 375 -23.91 33.22 12.25
C ARG A 375 -24.88 33.54 13.39
N ASN A 376 -24.83 32.78 14.49
CA ASN A 376 -25.70 33.03 15.65
C ASN A 376 -25.30 34.31 16.41
N GLN A 377 -24.02 34.68 16.44
CA GLN A 377 -23.58 35.97 16.99
C GLN A 377 -24.03 37.18 16.15
N ARG A 378 -24.24 37.01 14.84
CA ARG A 378 -24.78 38.07 13.98
C ARG A 378 -26.29 38.24 14.04
N ILE A 379 -27.03 37.20 14.44
CA ILE A 379 -28.50 37.27 14.61
C ILE A 379 -28.87 37.79 16.01
N ALA A 380 -27.97 37.63 16.99
CA ALA A 380 -28.15 38.14 18.35
C ALA A 380 -27.68 39.60 18.55
N ARG A 381 -27.27 40.29 17.48
CA ARG A 381 -27.02 41.74 17.43
C ARG A 381 -28.03 42.37 16.50
#